data_AF-A0A557SBW1-F1
#
_entry.id   AF-A0A557SBW1-F1
#
_cell.length_a   1.000
_cell.length_b   1.000
_cell.length_c   1.000
_cell.angle_alpha   90.00
_cell.angle_beta   90.00
_cell.angle_gamma   90.00
#
_symmetry.space_group_name_H-M   'P 1'
#
loop_
_entity.id
_entity.type
_entity.pdbx_description
1 polymer ?
#
loop_
_entity_poly.entity_id
_entity_poly.type
_entity_poly.pdbx_seq_one_letter_code
_entity_poly.pdbx_strand_id
1 'polypeptide(L)' 'MTKPTTETSSIPSKIIKVKKTDLPLVCPRPTDNTSEMHPSVFLPLKQPGDIASCRYCRTRYQVED' A
#
# COMPACT_ATOMS: atom_id res chain seq x y z
N MET A 1 -15.01 -20.42 -35.07
CA MET A 1 -14.88 -21.09 -33.77
C MET A 1 -13.82 -20.34 -32.96
N THR A 2 -14.22 -19.87 -31.77
CA THR A 2 -13.43 -19.40 -30.59
C THR A 2 -11.92 -19.68 -30.63
N LYS A 3 -11.05 -18.76 -30.22
CA LYS A 3 -10.85 -18.36 -28.81
C LYS A 3 -10.10 -17.02 -28.69
N PRO A 4 -10.58 -16.01 -27.94
CA PRO A 4 -9.69 -15.10 -27.25
C PRO A 4 -9.18 -15.81 -25.99
N THR A 5 -7.90 -16.16 -25.95
CA THR A 5 -7.25 -16.62 -24.72
C THR A 5 -6.93 -15.37 -23.90
N THR A 6 -7.80 -15.08 -22.95
CA THR A 6 -7.57 -14.13 -21.86
C THR A 6 -6.51 -14.72 -20.94
N GLU A 7 -5.25 -14.37 -21.18
CA GLU A 7 -4.17 -14.63 -20.23
C GLU A 7 -4.21 -13.55 -19.15
N THR A 8 -5.00 -13.82 -18.10
CA THR A 8 -5.03 -13.06 -16.86
C THR A 8 -3.65 -13.12 -16.22
N SER A 9 -2.84 -12.11 -16.52
CA SER A 9 -1.56 -11.84 -15.85
C SER A 9 -1.87 -11.40 -14.42
N SER A 10 -1.86 -12.35 -13.49
CA SER A 10 -1.92 -12.10 -12.05
C SER A 10 -0.64 -11.42 -11.60
N ILE A 11 -0.57 -10.09 -11.75
CA ILE A 11 0.52 -9.29 -11.20
C ILE A 11 0.42 -9.41 -9.67
N PRO A 12 1.47 -9.86 -8.97
CA PRO A 12 1.43 -9.96 -7.52
C PRO A 12 1.24 -8.56 -6.96
N SER A 13 0.06 -8.29 -6.40
CA SER A 13 -0.23 -7.04 -5.71
C SER A 13 0.67 -6.95 -4.49
N LYS A 14 1.80 -6.24 -4.61
CA LYS A 14 2.83 -6.10 -3.58
C LYS A 14 2.27 -5.36 -2.37
N ILE A 15 1.92 -6.10 -1.32
CA ILE A 15 1.51 -5.53 -0.04
C ILE A 15 2.78 -5.15 0.73
N ILE A 16 2.87 -3.90 1.15
CA ILE A 16 3.97 -3.40 1.96
C ILE A 16 3.67 -3.70 3.42
N LYS A 17 4.49 -4.55 4.00
CA LYS A 17 4.45 -4.88 5.41
C LYS A 17 5.12 -3.77 6.22
N VAL A 18 4.44 -3.28 7.24
CA VAL A 18 4.92 -2.22 8.15
C VAL A 18 4.79 -2.68 9.59
N LYS A 19 5.69 -2.27 10.47
CA LYS A 19 5.63 -2.69 11.88
C LYS A 19 4.67 -1.83 12.66
N LYS A 20 4.19 -2.34 13.80
CA LYS A 20 3.40 -1.53 14.73
C LYS A 20 4.15 -0.30 15.25
N THR A 21 5.48 -0.36 15.32
CA THR A 21 6.35 0.76 15.71
C THR A 21 6.36 1.92 14.71
N ASP A 22 5.96 1.68 13.46
CA ASP A 22 5.80 2.72 12.43
C ASP A 22 4.45 3.44 12.54
N LEU A 23 3.57 3.07 13.49
CA LEU A 23 2.33 3.79 13.70
C LEU A 23 2.58 5.14 14.41
N PRO A 24 1.86 6.21 14.01
CA PRO A 24 0.89 6.25 12.91
C PRO A 24 1.60 6.26 11.54
N LEU A 25 1.21 5.33 10.64
CA LEU A 25 1.86 5.22 9.34
C LEU A 25 1.48 6.43 8.48
N VAL A 26 2.50 7.17 8.06
CA VAL A 26 2.39 8.28 7.12
C VAL A 26 2.89 7.85 5.75
N CYS A 27 2.11 8.13 4.71
CA CYS A 27 2.49 7.93 3.32
C CYS A 27 2.47 9.28 2.60
N PRO A 28 3.58 9.72 1.95
CA PRO A 28 4.88 9.05 1.82
C PRO A 28 5.69 9.11 3.13
N ARG A 29 6.69 8.22 3.31
CA ARG A 29 7.56 8.33 4.49
C ARG A 29 8.41 9.60 4.36
N PRO A 30 8.84 10.22 5.47
CA PRO A 30 9.65 11.45 5.44
C PRO A 30 10.99 11.27 4.71
N THR A 31 11.49 10.05 4.57
CA THR A 31 12.68 9.70 3.80
C THR A 31 12.42 9.46 2.31
N ASP A 32 11.17 9.31 1.89
CA ASP A 32 10.82 9.08 0.49
C ASP A 32 10.69 10.43 -0.24
N ASN A 33 11.48 10.61 -1.30
CA ASN A 33 11.45 11.80 -2.15
C ASN A 33 10.25 11.83 -3.11
N THR A 34 9.10 11.32 -2.67
CA THR A 34 7.82 11.33 -3.41
C THR A 34 6.84 12.35 -2.82
N SER A 35 7.28 13.15 -1.84
CA SER A 35 6.54 14.28 -1.28
C SER A 35 6.08 15.28 -2.35
N GLU A 36 6.84 15.41 -3.44
CA GLU A 36 6.51 16.24 -4.60
C GLU A 36 5.22 15.79 -5.33
N MET A 37 4.80 14.53 -5.19
CA MET A 37 3.70 13.93 -5.96
C MET A 37 2.38 13.86 -5.18
N HIS A 38 2.40 13.90 -3.85
CA HIS A 38 1.19 13.93 -3.02
C HIS A 38 1.48 14.35 -1.57
N PRO A 39 0.52 15.02 -0.89
CA PRO A 39 0.66 15.39 0.51
C PRO A 39 0.77 14.17 1.42
N SER A 40 1.50 14.33 2.53
CA SER A 40 1.60 13.33 3.59
C SER A 40 0.24 13.08 4.23
N VAL A 41 -0.26 11.84 4.11
CA VAL A 41 -1.52 11.41 4.70
C VAL A 41 -1.30 10.28 5.70
N PHE A 42 -2.09 10.31 6.76
CA PHE A 42 -2.13 9.25 7.76
C PHE A 42 -3.01 8.11 7.26
N LEU A 43 -2.45 6.89 7.25
CA LEU A 43 -3.25 5.70 6.98
C LEU A 43 -4.00 5.28 8.26
N PRO A 44 -5.27 4.87 8.15
CA PRO A 44 -6.11 4.47 9.30
C PRO A 44 -5.78 3.05 9.79
N LEU A 45 -4.49 2.75 9.97
CA LEU A 45 -3.99 1.51 10.54
C LEU A 45 -3.95 1.67 12.07
N LYS A 46 -4.45 0.68 12.84
CA LYS A 46 -4.49 0.76 14.31
C LYS A 46 -3.83 -0.45 14.99
N GLN A 47 -4.01 -1.64 14.43
CA GLN A 47 -3.63 -2.91 15.02
C GLN A 47 -2.81 -3.77 14.04
N PRO A 48 -1.93 -4.64 14.55
CA PRO A 48 -1.27 -5.63 13.70
C PRO A 48 -2.33 -6.52 13.04
N GLY A 49 -2.15 -6.77 11.75
CA GLY A 49 -3.13 -7.40 10.87
C GLY A 49 -3.99 -6.40 10.08
N ASP A 50 -4.06 -5.12 10.46
CA ASP A 50 -4.82 -4.12 9.71
C ASP A 50 -4.19 -3.89 8.33
N ILE A 51 -5.05 -3.77 7.32
CA ILE A 51 -4.66 -3.47 5.94
C ILE A 51 -5.34 -2.18 5.51
N ALA A 52 -4.56 -1.21 5.06
CA ALA A 52 -5.04 0.06 4.52
C ALA A 52 -4.40 0.35 3.16
N SER A 53 -5.16 0.98 2.29
CA SER A 53 -4.69 1.41 0.97
C SER A 53 -4.53 2.92 0.95
N CYS A 54 -3.38 3.42 0.52
CA CYS A 54 -3.20 4.86 0.32
C CYS A 54 -4.08 5.34 -0.85
N ARG A 55 -4.79 6.46 -0.67
CA ARG A 55 -5.70 7.00 -1.69
C ARG A 55 -4.97 7.59 -2.91
N TYR A 56 -3.74 8.05 -2.72
CA TYR A 56 -2.91 8.65 -3.76
C TYR A 56 -2.04 7.58 -4.44
N CYS A 57 -1.24 6.85 -3.67
CA CYS A 57 -0.27 5.90 -4.20
C CYS A 57 -0.90 4.58 -4.65
N ARG A 58 -2.14 4.30 -4.21
CA ARG A 58 -2.82 2.99 -4.33
C ARG A 58 -2.03 1.81 -3.75
N THR A 59 -0.99 2.10 -2.98
CA THR A 59 -0.17 1.12 -2.27
C THR A 59 -0.95 0.55 -1.10
N ARG A 60 -0.95 -0.78 -0.98
CA ARG A 60 -1.53 -1.49 0.16
C ARG A 60 -0.46 -1.67 1.22
N TYR A 61 -0.77 -1.24 2.43
CA TYR A 61 0.06 -1.42 3.60
C TYR A 61 -0.64 -2.37 4.56
N GLN A 62 0.11 -3.29 5.13
CA GLN A 62 -0.35 -4.21 6.16
C GLN A 62 0.51 -4.04 7.40
N VAL A 63 -0.12 -3.82 8.54
CA VAL A 63 0.60 -3.83 9.81
C VAL A 63 0.93 -5.27 10.15
N GLU A 64 2.21 -5.55 10.30
CA GLU A 64 2.71 -6.77 10.92
C GLU A 64 2.91 -6.54 12.41
N ASP A 65 2.77 -7.62 13.18
CA ASP A 65 3.06 -7.65 14.61
C ASP A 65 4.50 -7.22 14.92
#